data_AF-A0A9E5K6Q1-F1
#
_entry.id   AF-A0A9E5K6Q1-F1
#
_cell.length_a   1.000
_cell.length_b   1.000
_cell.length_c   1.000
_cell.angle_alpha   90.00
_cell.angle_beta   90.00
_cell.angle_gamma   90.00
#
_symmetry.space_group_name_H-M   'P 1'
#
loop_
_entity.id
_entity.type
_entity.pdbx_description
1 polymer ?
#
loop_
_entity_poly.entity_id
_entity_poly.type
_entity_poly.pdbx_seq_one_letter_code
_entity_poly.pdbx_strand_id
1 'polypeptide(L)'
;MQKFLVLFLLAISSLLADTQSDHLRKLRRVFPQGLLTDDFGVLNRQDLKINSCIAEPIPFSLNNSANSYPYWQCFETKQSSLHCEPGDYDPVEKSLMSMLILSGEKDGELHEYISRRPMALESCRLYERDWQKFTHDEKYVCISGASASMEADNHKKKWVWIFGRYKTKKGCDSYFDGECEGKGMCGE
;
A
#
# COMPACT_ATOMS: atom_id res chain seq x y z
N MET A 1 9.65 -42.96 8.03
CA MET A 1 8.62 -42.05 7.47
C MET A 1 8.89 -40.58 7.79
N GLN A 2 9.22 -40.21 9.03
CA GLN A 2 9.48 -38.82 9.43
C GLN A 2 10.62 -38.11 8.66
N LYS A 3 11.72 -38.81 8.34
CA LYS A 3 12.85 -38.25 7.57
C LYS A 3 12.50 -37.89 6.11
N PHE A 4 11.59 -38.66 5.49
CA PHE A 4 11.12 -38.36 4.12
C PHE A 4 10.13 -37.18 4.10
N LEU A 5 9.31 -37.03 5.15
CA LEU A 5 8.39 -35.89 5.28
C LEU A 5 9.14 -34.55 5.40
N VAL A 6 10.25 -34.54 6.15
CA VAL A 6 11.08 -33.33 6.34
C VAL A 6 11.79 -32.94 5.03
N LEU A 7 12.31 -33.90 4.26
CA LEU A 7 12.91 -33.61 2.95
C LEU A 7 11.89 -33.07 1.94
N PHE A 8 10.67 -33.59 1.96
CA PHE A 8 9.60 -33.12 1.07
C PHE A 8 9.15 -31.69 1.40
N LEU A 9 9.05 -31.35 2.69
CA LEU A 9 8.73 -29.99 3.15
C LEU A 9 9.81 -28.96 2.78
N LEU A 10 11.09 -29.35 2.82
CA LEU A 10 12.21 -28.48 2.43
C LEU A 10 12.22 -28.21 0.92
N ALA A 11 11.92 -29.21 0.08
CA ALA A 11 11.88 -29.05 -1.37
C ALA A 11 10.71 -28.17 -1.85
N ILE A 12 9.55 -28.21 -1.17
CA ILE A 12 8.41 -27.34 -1.50
C ILE A 12 8.73 -25.88 -1.13
N SER A 13 9.44 -25.67 -0.03
CA SER A 13 9.80 -24.33 0.45
C SER A 13 10.76 -23.62 -0.51
N SER A 14 11.73 -24.35 -1.09
CA SER A 14 12.67 -23.78 -2.06
C SER A 14 12.00 -23.42 -3.40
N LEU A 15 11.07 -24.24 -3.89
CA LEU A 15 10.30 -23.95 -5.11
C LEU A 15 9.43 -22.68 -4.98
N LEU A 16 8.80 -22.46 -3.82
CA LEU A 16 7.97 -21.28 -3.58
C LEU A 16 8.79 -19.99 -3.45
N ALA A 17 10.00 -20.06 -2.90
CA ALA A 17 10.90 -18.91 -2.79
C ALA A 17 11.41 -18.45 -4.17
N ASP A 18 11.70 -19.40 -5.06
CA ASP A 18 12.27 -19.11 -6.38
C ASP A 18 11.25 -18.43 -7.31
N THR A 19 9.96 -18.83 -7.24
CA THR A 19 8.89 -18.21 -8.02
C THR A 19 8.58 -16.78 -7.57
N GLN A 20 8.63 -16.50 -6.27
CA GLN A 20 8.43 -15.15 -5.73
C GLN A 20 9.58 -14.21 -6.13
N SER A 21 10.82 -14.70 -6.09
CA SER A 21 12.00 -13.98 -6.57
C SER A 21 11.91 -13.65 -8.06
N ASP A 22 11.49 -14.61 -8.89
CA ASP A 22 11.31 -14.38 -10.33
C ASP A 22 10.18 -13.38 -10.64
N HIS A 23 9.07 -13.46 -9.92
CA HIS A 23 7.94 -12.52 -10.04
C HIS A 23 8.37 -11.08 -9.76
N LEU A 24 8.97 -10.83 -8.59
CA LEU A 24 9.43 -9.49 -8.21
C LEU A 24 10.47 -8.96 -9.18
N ARG A 25 11.41 -9.80 -9.63
CA ARG A 25 12.42 -9.46 -10.63
C ARG A 25 11.79 -9.03 -11.95
N LYS A 26 10.75 -9.74 -12.43
CA LYS A 26 10.01 -9.38 -13.64
C LYS A 26 9.31 -8.02 -13.48
N LEU A 27 8.69 -7.76 -12.34
CA LEU A 27 8.04 -6.47 -12.07
C LEU A 27 9.06 -5.32 -12.05
N ARG A 28 10.15 -5.44 -11.29
CA ARG A 28 11.20 -4.40 -11.19
C ARG A 28 11.90 -4.12 -12.53
N ARG A 29 12.02 -5.12 -13.41
CA ARG A 29 12.57 -4.92 -14.75
C ARG A 29 11.72 -3.99 -15.61
N VAL A 30 10.39 -4.04 -15.46
CA VAL A 30 9.47 -3.22 -16.27
C VAL A 30 9.16 -1.88 -15.58
N PHE A 31 9.06 -1.89 -14.25
CA PHE A 31 8.71 -0.71 -13.44
C PHE A 31 9.76 -0.48 -12.35
N PRO A 32 10.98 -0.04 -12.71
CA PRO A 32 12.11 0.04 -11.78
C PRO A 32 11.88 0.98 -10.61
N GLN A 33 10.99 1.98 -10.77
CA GLN A 33 10.70 2.97 -9.74
C GLN A 33 9.39 2.71 -8.99
N GLY A 34 8.59 1.70 -9.37
CA GLY A 34 7.23 1.52 -8.84
C GLY A 34 7.16 0.92 -7.44
N LEU A 35 8.19 0.20 -7.00
CA LEU A 35 8.22 -0.48 -5.71
C LEU A 35 9.44 -0.07 -4.89
N LEU A 36 9.22 0.28 -3.63
CA LEU A 36 10.29 0.56 -2.67
C LEU A 36 10.62 -0.67 -1.80
N THR A 37 9.78 -1.71 -1.87
CA THR A 37 9.96 -2.94 -1.10
C THR A 37 9.74 -4.17 -1.99
N ASP A 38 9.88 -5.36 -1.41
CA ASP A 38 9.37 -6.58 -2.01
C ASP A 38 7.83 -6.56 -1.99
N ASP A 39 7.20 -7.18 -2.99
CA ASP A 39 5.74 -7.18 -3.14
C ASP A 39 5.06 -8.40 -2.51
N PHE A 40 5.86 -9.39 -2.11
CA PHE A 40 5.40 -10.66 -1.54
C PHE A 40 4.38 -11.43 -2.41
N GLY A 41 4.34 -11.17 -3.72
CA GLY A 41 3.37 -11.73 -4.66
C GLY A 41 1.97 -11.14 -4.52
N VAL A 42 1.82 -9.96 -3.91
CA VAL A 42 0.55 -9.23 -3.78
C VAL A 42 0.27 -8.41 -5.03
N LEU A 43 1.30 -7.82 -5.63
CA LEU A 43 1.18 -6.91 -6.75
C LEU A 43 1.36 -7.64 -8.08
N ASN A 44 0.77 -7.09 -9.13
CA ASN A 44 0.92 -7.56 -10.49
C ASN A 44 1.33 -6.41 -11.42
N ARG A 45 1.50 -6.73 -12.71
CA ARG A 45 1.93 -5.76 -13.73
C ARG A 45 0.97 -4.58 -13.87
N GLN A 46 -0.34 -4.82 -13.75
CA GLN A 46 -1.37 -3.79 -13.89
C GLN A 46 -1.30 -2.79 -12.74
N ASP A 47 -1.10 -3.26 -11.51
CA ASP A 47 -0.99 -2.40 -10.33
C ASP A 47 0.11 -1.34 -10.46
N LEU A 48 1.24 -1.72 -11.10
CA LEU A 48 2.38 -0.83 -11.35
C LEU A 48 2.20 0.03 -12.59
N LYS A 49 1.53 -0.50 -13.62
CA LYS A 49 1.19 0.27 -14.84
C LYS A 49 0.36 1.50 -14.48
N ILE A 50 -0.62 1.36 -13.58
CA ILE A 50 -1.49 2.45 -13.14
C ILE A 50 -0.67 3.61 -12.55
N ASN A 51 0.40 3.34 -11.78
CA ASN A 51 1.26 4.41 -11.25
C ASN A 51 1.89 5.25 -12.36
N SER A 52 2.35 4.60 -13.44
CA SER A 52 2.92 5.26 -14.61
C SER A 52 1.90 6.02 -15.45
N CYS A 53 0.60 5.74 -15.28
CA CYS A 53 -0.49 6.49 -15.93
C CYS A 53 -0.92 7.70 -15.10
N ILE A 54 -0.73 7.66 -13.79
CA ILE A 54 -1.01 8.77 -12.87
C ILE A 54 0.05 9.87 -13.03
N ALA A 55 1.33 9.51 -13.10
CA ALA A 55 2.43 10.45 -13.28
C ALA A 55 3.66 9.79 -13.92
N GLU A 56 4.59 10.60 -14.42
CA GLU A 56 5.84 10.11 -14.98
C GLU A 56 6.68 9.39 -13.90
N PRO A 57 7.20 8.18 -14.18
CA PRO A 57 8.04 7.46 -13.23
C PRO A 57 9.34 8.21 -12.96
N ILE A 58 9.57 8.55 -11.70
CA ILE A 58 10.85 9.13 -11.25
C ILE A 58 11.45 8.29 -10.12
N PRO A 59 12.78 8.28 -9.94
CA PRO A 59 13.40 7.63 -8.80
C PRO A 59 12.97 8.27 -7.47
N PHE A 60 12.73 7.44 -6.46
CA PHE A 60 12.42 7.92 -5.12
C PHE A 60 13.62 8.68 -4.54
N SER A 61 13.36 9.84 -3.96
CA SER A 61 14.36 10.70 -3.33
C SER A 61 13.78 11.33 -2.07
N LEU A 62 14.54 11.24 -0.97
CA LEU A 62 14.18 11.82 0.33
C LEU A 62 14.06 13.36 0.27
N ASN A 63 14.72 13.97 -0.71
CA ASN A 63 14.79 15.43 -0.86
C ASN A 63 13.67 16.00 -1.75
N ASN A 64 12.82 15.15 -2.33
CA ASN A 64 11.76 15.57 -3.25
C ASN A 64 10.38 15.21 -2.71
N SER A 65 9.88 16.04 -1.80
CA SER A 65 8.55 15.87 -1.20
C SER A 65 7.39 16.21 -2.13
N ALA A 66 7.64 16.89 -3.25
CA ALA A 66 6.62 17.35 -4.19
C ALA A 66 6.31 16.35 -5.33
N ASN A 67 6.84 15.12 -5.25
CA ASN A 67 6.64 14.15 -6.31
C ASN A 67 5.21 13.59 -6.31
N SER A 68 4.56 13.64 -7.48
CA SER A 68 3.22 13.08 -7.71
C SER A 68 3.23 11.60 -8.11
N TYR A 69 4.39 11.03 -8.48
CA TYR A 69 4.48 9.61 -8.81
C TYR A 69 4.23 8.74 -7.58
N PRO A 70 3.20 7.86 -7.61
CA PRO A 70 2.92 7.00 -6.48
C PRO A 70 3.87 5.79 -6.45
N TYR A 71 4.24 5.39 -5.24
CA TYR A 71 5.13 4.26 -4.95
C TYR A 71 4.43 3.21 -4.11
N TRP A 72 4.67 1.94 -4.42
CA TRP A 72 4.21 0.82 -3.61
C TRP A 72 5.22 0.44 -2.52
N GLN A 73 4.70 0.23 -1.31
CA GLN A 73 5.41 -0.33 -0.16
C GLN A 73 4.55 -1.40 0.49
N CYS A 74 5.15 -2.52 0.89
CA CYS A 74 4.43 -3.63 1.49
C CYS A 74 4.91 -3.89 2.92
N PHE A 75 3.94 -4.15 3.78
CA PHE A 75 4.07 -4.25 5.23
C PHE A 75 3.46 -5.56 5.71
N GLU A 76 3.96 -6.09 6.84
CA GLU A 76 3.26 -7.16 7.53
C GLU A 76 1.93 -6.63 8.08
N THR A 77 0.84 -7.34 7.86
CA THR A 77 -0.51 -6.88 8.28
C THR A 77 -0.59 -6.58 9.78
N LYS A 78 0.08 -7.40 10.61
CA LYS A 78 0.18 -7.21 12.07
C LYS A 78 0.96 -5.94 12.49
N GLN A 79 1.74 -5.34 11.59
CA GLN A 79 2.49 -4.10 11.78
C GLN A 79 1.84 -2.94 11.02
N SER A 80 0.60 -3.12 10.56
CA SER A 80 -0.14 -2.12 9.83
C SER A 80 -1.54 -1.97 10.38
N SER A 81 -2.12 -0.79 10.22
CA SER A 81 -3.47 -0.49 10.65
C SER A 81 -4.11 0.54 9.72
N LEU A 82 -5.44 0.59 9.74
CA LEU A 82 -6.23 1.63 9.13
C LEU A 82 -7.20 2.13 10.19
N HIS A 83 -7.27 3.44 10.37
CA HIS A 83 -8.22 4.06 11.28
C HIS A 83 -8.74 5.39 10.75
N CYS A 84 -9.90 5.77 11.26
CA CYS A 84 -10.53 7.07 11.00
C CYS A 84 -10.29 8.00 12.20
N GLU A 85 -9.51 9.06 11.99
CA GLU A 85 -9.32 10.11 12.99
C GLU A 85 -10.49 11.11 12.87
N PRO A 86 -11.40 11.21 13.85
CA PRO A 86 -12.54 12.11 13.76
C PRO A 86 -12.08 13.56 13.90
N GLY A 87 -12.52 14.41 12.98
CA GLY A 87 -12.38 15.87 13.06
C GLY A 87 -13.67 16.53 13.53
N ASP A 88 -13.88 17.77 13.08
CA ASP A 88 -15.06 18.55 13.42
C ASP A 88 -16.27 18.25 12.53
N TYR A 89 -17.46 18.67 13.01
CA TYR A 89 -18.69 18.64 12.22
C TYR A 89 -18.67 19.75 11.16
N ASP A 90 -18.89 19.38 9.90
CA ASP A 90 -19.03 20.32 8.81
C ASP A 90 -20.53 20.60 8.55
N PRO A 91 -20.99 21.86 8.67
CA PRO A 91 -22.40 22.22 8.48
C PRO A 91 -22.87 22.18 7.01
N VAL A 92 -21.95 22.26 6.05
CA VAL A 92 -22.23 22.15 4.61
C VAL A 92 -22.44 20.68 4.23
N GLU A 93 -21.50 19.82 4.63
CA GLU A 93 -21.58 18.37 4.41
C GLU A 93 -22.58 17.68 5.35
N LYS A 94 -23.00 18.38 6.41
CA LYS A 94 -23.90 17.90 7.47
C LYS A 94 -23.41 16.60 8.13
N SER A 95 -22.09 16.43 8.23
CA SER A 95 -21.44 15.22 8.73
C SER A 95 -20.30 15.56 9.68
N LEU A 96 -20.00 14.63 10.59
CA LEU A 96 -18.70 14.60 11.25
C LEU A 96 -17.66 14.22 10.20
N MET A 97 -16.63 15.05 10.04
CA MET A 97 -15.57 14.79 9.07
C MET A 97 -14.47 13.96 9.74
N SER A 98 -13.66 13.27 8.94
CA SER A 98 -12.59 12.41 9.44
C SER A 98 -11.46 12.31 8.43
N MET A 99 -10.24 12.19 8.94
CA MET A 99 -9.07 11.81 8.15
C MET A 99 -8.93 10.29 8.17
N LEU A 100 -8.88 9.69 6.98
CA LEU A 100 -8.45 8.30 6.82
C LEU A 100 -6.92 8.25 6.94
N ILE A 101 -6.44 7.42 7.87
CA ILE A 101 -5.02 7.21 8.13
C ILE A 101 -4.72 5.72 8.10
N LEU A 102 -3.75 5.36 7.26
CA LEU A 102 -3.29 4.00 7.11
C LEU A 102 -1.81 3.97 7.49
N SER A 103 -1.45 3.19 8.50
CA SER A 103 -0.12 3.17 9.09
C SER A 103 0.57 1.83 8.83
N GLY A 104 1.89 1.85 8.64
CA GLY A 104 2.72 0.66 8.55
C GLY A 104 4.10 0.90 9.16
N GLU A 105 4.57 -0.03 9.99
CA GLU A 105 5.93 0.02 10.54
C GLU A 105 6.86 -0.87 9.72
N LYS A 106 8.03 -0.35 9.36
CA LYS A 106 9.05 -1.09 8.63
C LYS A 106 10.44 -0.57 8.98
N ASP A 107 11.37 -1.48 9.25
CA ASP A 107 12.77 -1.17 9.56
C ASP A 107 12.94 -0.12 10.69
N GLY A 108 11.98 -0.08 11.63
CA GLY A 108 11.94 0.88 12.74
C GLY A 108 11.43 2.27 12.37
N GLU A 109 10.97 2.48 11.13
CA GLU A 109 10.36 3.71 10.63
C GLU A 109 8.84 3.54 10.52
N LEU A 110 8.09 4.60 10.87
CA LEU A 110 6.63 4.65 10.75
C LEU A 110 6.26 5.27 9.40
N HIS A 111 5.35 4.67 8.66
CA HIS A 111 4.80 5.22 7.42
C HIS A 111 3.30 5.44 7.58
N GLU A 112 2.83 6.68 7.42
CA GLU A 112 1.42 7.05 7.44
C GLU A 112 0.97 7.51 6.05
N TYR A 113 -0.08 6.90 5.54
CA TYR A 113 -0.74 7.24 4.30
C TYR A 113 -2.06 7.90 4.66
N ILE A 114 -2.14 9.19 4.39
CA ILE A 114 -3.24 10.04 4.84
C ILE A 114 -4.07 10.44 3.64
N SER A 115 -5.40 10.36 3.78
CA SER A 115 -6.33 10.89 2.78
C SER A 115 -6.02 12.34 2.42
N ARG A 116 -6.19 12.71 1.15
CA ARG A 116 -5.90 14.08 0.69
C ARG A 116 -6.82 15.13 1.30
N ARG A 117 -8.06 14.74 1.65
CA ARG A 117 -9.08 15.61 2.24
C ARG A 117 -9.85 14.84 3.31
N PRO A 118 -10.39 15.53 4.31
CA PRO A 118 -11.38 14.95 5.20
C PRO A 118 -12.56 14.40 4.39
N MET A 119 -13.10 13.28 4.86
CA MET A 119 -14.32 12.67 4.32
C MET A 119 -15.35 12.49 5.43
N ALA A 120 -16.62 12.28 5.07
CA ALA A 120 -17.64 11.92 6.06
C ALA A 120 -17.19 10.68 6.85
N LEU A 121 -17.34 10.71 8.18
CA LEU A 121 -16.92 9.62 9.06
C LEU A 121 -17.53 8.27 8.63
N GLU A 122 -18.78 8.28 8.14
CA GLU A 122 -19.43 7.08 7.62
C GLU A 122 -18.71 6.49 6.40
N SER A 123 -18.26 7.35 5.49
CA SER A 123 -17.44 6.95 4.34
C SER A 123 -16.09 6.41 4.78
N CYS A 124 -15.44 7.04 5.77
CA CYS A 124 -14.18 6.53 6.31
C CYS A 124 -14.35 5.14 6.94
N ARG A 125 -15.44 4.90 7.67
CA ARG A 125 -15.77 3.58 8.25
C ARG A 125 -16.00 2.48 7.20
N LEU A 126 -16.33 2.83 5.96
CA LEU A 126 -16.35 1.84 4.87
C LEU A 126 -14.94 1.28 4.62
N TYR A 127 -13.92 2.16 4.55
CA TYR A 127 -12.52 1.74 4.41
C TYR A 127 -12.07 0.89 5.60
N GLU A 128 -12.46 1.20 6.84
CA GLU A 128 -12.13 0.35 7.99
C GLU A 128 -12.71 -1.07 7.86
N ARG A 129 -13.94 -1.19 7.35
CA ARG A 129 -14.56 -2.50 7.12
C ARG A 129 -13.87 -3.27 6.00
N ASP A 130 -13.58 -2.62 4.88
CA ASP A 130 -12.90 -3.26 3.76
C ASP A 130 -11.46 -3.61 4.10
N TRP A 131 -10.79 -2.80 4.94
CA TRP A 131 -9.48 -3.13 5.50
C TRP A 131 -9.54 -4.41 6.31
N GLN A 132 -10.45 -4.50 7.28
CA GLN A 132 -10.62 -5.71 8.09
C GLN A 132 -10.90 -6.93 7.22
N LYS A 133 -11.79 -6.80 6.24
CA LYS A 133 -12.14 -7.86 5.30
C LYS A 133 -10.94 -8.33 4.47
N PHE A 134 -10.17 -7.40 3.90
CA PHE A 134 -9.06 -7.73 2.98
C PHE A 134 -7.77 -8.12 3.69
N THR A 135 -7.56 -7.69 4.94
CA THR A 135 -6.35 -8.01 5.72
C THR A 135 -6.52 -9.20 6.67
N HIS A 136 -7.76 -9.61 6.96
CA HIS A 136 -8.01 -10.83 7.75
C HIS A 136 -7.25 -12.02 7.14
N ASP A 137 -6.46 -12.75 7.94
CA ASP A 137 -5.59 -13.87 7.56
C ASP A 137 -4.55 -13.61 6.46
N GLU A 138 -4.41 -12.38 5.95
CA GLU A 138 -3.33 -12.05 5.02
C GLU A 138 -2.08 -11.72 5.80
N LYS A 139 -0.91 -12.17 5.32
CA LYS A 139 0.37 -11.87 5.98
C LYS A 139 0.89 -10.48 5.60
N TYR A 140 0.60 -10.03 4.39
CA TYR A 140 1.13 -8.79 3.83
C TYR A 140 0.04 -7.96 3.18
N VAL A 141 0.21 -6.64 3.26
CA VAL A 141 -0.58 -5.65 2.54
C VAL A 141 0.39 -4.68 1.86
N CYS A 142 0.09 -4.31 0.63
CA CYS A 142 0.83 -3.29 -0.11
C CYS A 142 0.01 -2.02 -0.15
N ILE A 143 0.65 -0.88 0.07
CA ILE A 143 0.03 0.44 0.10
C ILE A 143 0.77 1.33 -0.90
N SER A 144 0.01 2.07 -1.68
CA SER A 144 0.49 3.02 -2.67
C SER A 144 0.26 4.44 -2.16
N GLY A 145 1.31 5.25 -2.18
CA GLY A 145 1.24 6.66 -1.80
C GLY A 145 2.20 7.54 -2.60
N ALA A 146 1.91 8.83 -2.62
CA ALA A 146 2.71 9.85 -3.30
C ALA A 146 3.07 11.00 -2.35
N SER A 147 3.90 11.93 -2.82
CA SER A 147 4.26 13.17 -2.10
C SER A 147 4.80 12.92 -0.69
N ALA A 148 5.75 12.00 -0.57
CA ALA A 148 6.34 11.60 0.70
C ALA A 148 7.06 12.77 1.38
N SER A 149 6.75 13.03 2.64
CA SER A 149 7.52 13.92 3.51
C SER A 149 8.01 13.18 4.74
N MET A 150 9.19 13.54 5.21
CA MET A 150 9.75 12.98 6.45
C MET A 150 9.55 13.97 7.59
N GLU A 151 9.02 13.47 8.69
CA GLU A 151 8.85 14.16 9.96
C GLU A 151 9.68 13.45 11.03
N ALA A 152 10.21 14.22 11.98
CA ALA A 152 10.86 13.66 13.16
C ALA A 152 9.84 13.59 14.29
N ASP A 153 9.48 12.38 14.72
CA ASP A 153 8.59 12.14 15.86
C ASP A 153 9.38 11.44 16.97
N ASN A 154 9.66 12.16 18.07
CA ASN A 154 10.29 11.58 19.26
C ASN A 154 11.59 10.77 18.98
N HIS A 155 12.43 11.25 18.06
CA HIS A 155 13.67 10.59 17.58
C HIS A 155 13.47 9.34 16.70
N LYS A 156 12.23 9.05 16.31
CA LYS A 156 11.91 8.09 15.26
C LYS A 156 11.57 8.82 13.96
N LYS A 157 11.93 8.22 12.83
CA LYS A 157 11.56 8.73 11.52
C LYS A 157 10.13 8.33 11.22
N LYS A 158 9.32 9.33 10.87
CA LYS A 158 7.96 9.18 10.40
C LYS A 158 7.89 9.68 8.96
N TRP A 159 7.36 8.85 8.07
CA TRP A 159 7.07 9.21 6.69
C TRP A 159 5.58 9.46 6.55
N VAL A 160 5.21 10.61 6.02
CA VAL A 160 3.83 10.96 5.69
C VAL A 160 3.68 10.94 4.18
N TRP A 161 2.63 10.26 3.71
CA TRP A 161 2.32 10.06 2.31
C TRP A 161 0.87 10.49 2.05
N ILE A 162 0.59 10.96 0.84
CA ILE A 162 -0.78 11.05 0.37
C ILE A 162 -1.23 9.64 -0.02
N PHE A 163 -2.29 9.15 0.62
CA PHE A 163 -2.88 7.84 0.34
C PHE A 163 -3.48 7.79 -1.07
N GLY A 164 -3.11 6.76 -1.83
CA GLY A 164 -3.75 6.43 -3.10
C GLY A 164 -4.62 5.18 -3.00
N ARG A 165 -4.00 4.03 -2.68
CA ARG A 165 -4.70 2.73 -2.59
C ARG A 165 -3.93 1.69 -1.80
N TYR A 166 -4.61 0.64 -1.36
CA TYR A 166 -3.96 -0.54 -0.79
C TYR A 166 -4.48 -1.82 -1.44
N LYS A 167 -3.69 -2.90 -1.32
CA LYS A 167 -3.98 -4.19 -1.91
C LYS A 167 -3.45 -5.34 -1.06
N THR A 168 -4.22 -6.41 -0.96
CA THR A 168 -3.80 -7.73 -0.51
C THR A 168 -4.08 -8.76 -1.61
N LYS A 169 -3.82 -10.05 -1.37
CA LYS A 169 -4.24 -11.09 -2.34
C LYS A 169 -5.76 -11.26 -2.40
N LYS A 170 -6.49 -10.79 -1.39
CA LYS A 170 -7.96 -10.90 -1.29
C LYS A 170 -8.71 -9.76 -1.97
N GLY A 171 -8.09 -8.58 -2.09
CA GLY A 171 -8.78 -7.42 -2.65
C GLY A 171 -7.92 -6.17 -2.69
N CYS A 172 -8.49 -5.11 -3.25
CA CYS A 172 -7.91 -3.78 -3.37
C CYS A 172 -8.98 -2.76 -3.02
N ASP A 173 -8.58 -1.68 -2.37
CA ASP A 173 -9.42 -0.51 -2.17
C ASP A 173 -8.60 0.78 -2.43
N SER A 174 -9.27 1.83 -2.91
CA SER A 174 -8.62 3.05 -3.37
C SER A 174 -9.40 4.31 -3.03
N TYR A 175 -8.63 5.34 -2.69
CA TYR A 175 -9.12 6.70 -2.52
C TYR A 175 -9.63 7.32 -3.84
N PHE A 176 -9.09 6.91 -4.98
CA PHE A 176 -9.48 7.41 -6.30
C PHE A 176 -10.17 6.31 -7.10
N ASP A 177 -11.34 6.64 -7.63
CA ASP A 177 -12.14 5.68 -8.40
C ASP A 177 -11.36 5.11 -9.61
N GLY A 178 -11.53 3.82 -9.86
CA GLY A 178 -10.89 3.10 -10.97
C GLY A 178 -9.44 2.64 -10.76
N GLU A 179 -8.72 3.07 -9.71
CA GLU A 179 -7.29 2.72 -9.55
C GLU A 179 -7.03 1.26 -9.14
N CYS A 180 -8.03 0.53 -8.63
CA CYS A 180 -7.89 -0.91 -8.32
C CYS A 180 -8.09 -1.81 -9.55
N GLU A 181 -8.85 -1.35 -10.54
CA GLU A 181 -9.20 -2.12 -11.74
C GLU A 181 -8.48 -1.62 -13.00
N GLY A 182 -7.87 -0.43 -12.92
CA GLY A 182 -7.21 0.22 -14.05
C GLY A 182 -8.16 0.75 -15.12
N LYS A 183 -9.47 0.79 -14.85
CA LYS A 183 -10.48 1.30 -15.79
C LYS A 183 -10.27 2.79 -16.02
N GLY A 184 -10.08 3.20 -17.27
CA GLY A 184 -10.01 4.61 -17.69
C GLY A 184 -8.75 5.40 -17.28
N MET A 185 -7.84 4.81 -16.50
CA MET A 185 -6.62 5.49 -16.02
C MET A 185 -5.52 5.58 -17.08
N CYS A 186 -5.32 4.50 -17.81
CA CYS A 186 -4.35 4.40 -18.88
C CYS A 186 -5.13 4.38 -20.19
N GLY A 187 -5.56 5.55 -20.68
CA GLY A 187 -6.48 5.67 -21.83
C GLY A 187 -6.27 4.56 -22.88
N GLU A 188 -7.32 3.77 -23.11
CA GLU A 188 -7.42 2.85 -24.24
C GLU A 188 -8.20 3.52 -25.37
#